data_AF-A0AAP6EQR5-F1
#
_entry.id   AF-A0AAP6EQR5-F1
#
_cell.length_a   1.000
_cell.length_b   1.000
_cell.length_c   1.000
_cell.angle_alpha   90.00
_cell.angle_beta   90.00
_cell.angle_gamma   90.00
#
_symmetry.space_group_name_H-M   'P 1'
#
loop_
_entity.id
_entity.type
_entity.pdbx_description
1 polymer ?
#
loop_
_entity_poly.entity_id
_entity_poly.type
_entity_poly.pdbx_seq_one_letter_code
_entity_poly.pdbx_strand_id
1 'polypeptide(L)'
;MEHTNEHLYFLNSLYRDFILPTILGSEDKEILYWAGKHVSRKYDLSDIDDLIEFFDMAQFGTLKVLKDRKHTAVFELSGQVVTDRLDSQSDEFSLESGIIAECLERQNGTPTEASATITKKHVVQITAQSD
;
A
#
# COMPACT_ATOMS: atom_id res chain seq x y z
N MET A 1 -17.08 16.17 12.35
CA MET A 1 -16.54 14.84 12.00
C MET A 1 -15.91 14.85 10.61
N GLU A 2 -16.42 15.62 9.64
CA GLU A 2 -15.77 15.82 8.32
C GLU A 2 -14.40 16.53 8.40
N HIS A 3 -14.26 17.60 9.19
CA HIS A 3 -13.00 18.37 9.28
C HIS A 3 -11.79 17.56 9.78
N THR A 4 -11.99 16.50 10.57
CA THR A 4 -10.86 15.68 11.06
C THR A 4 -10.23 14.87 9.93
N ASN A 5 -11.03 14.42 8.96
CA ASN A 5 -10.55 13.62 7.84
C ASN A 5 -9.79 14.48 6.81
N GLU A 6 -10.25 15.70 6.55
CA GLU A 6 -9.55 16.64 5.67
C GLU A 6 -8.13 16.96 6.15
N HIS A 7 -7.97 17.23 7.45
CA HIS A 7 -6.64 17.48 8.03
C HIS A 7 -5.73 16.24 7.92
N LEU A 8 -6.28 15.05 8.13
CA LEU A 8 -5.51 13.81 8.05
C LEU A 8 -5.05 13.53 6.61
N TYR A 9 -5.93 13.71 5.62
CA TYR A 9 -5.57 13.55 4.20
C TYR A 9 -4.53 14.58 3.76
N PHE A 10 -4.66 15.83 4.19
CA PHE A 10 -3.65 16.84 3.93
C PHE A 10 -2.29 16.46 4.52
N LEU A 11 -2.24 16.02 5.78
CA LEU A 11 -0.99 15.61 6.41
C LEU A 11 -0.38 14.39 5.70
N ASN A 12 -1.20 13.41 5.32
CA ASN A 12 -0.73 12.23 4.58
C ASN A 12 -0.12 12.66 3.25
N SER A 13 -0.82 13.47 2.45
CA SER A 13 -0.31 13.99 1.19
C SER A 13 0.97 14.83 1.37
N LEU A 14 1.00 15.73 2.37
CA LEU A 14 2.17 16.55 2.66
C LEU A 14 3.41 15.71 2.96
N TYR A 15 3.30 14.73 3.87
CA TYR A 15 4.45 13.90 4.21
C TYR A 15 4.79 12.93 3.08
N ARG A 16 3.79 12.27 2.53
CA ARG A 16 3.97 11.12 1.66
C ARG A 16 4.19 11.47 0.20
N ASP A 17 3.44 12.41 -0.34
CA ASP A 17 3.49 12.77 -1.75
C ASP A 17 4.36 14.02 -2.01
N PHE A 18 4.77 14.75 -0.96
CA PHE A 18 5.68 15.89 -1.08
C PHE A 18 7.01 15.71 -0.35
N ILE A 19 7.01 15.55 0.99
CA ILE A 19 8.25 15.52 1.77
C ILE A 19 9.09 14.28 1.45
N LEU A 20 8.49 13.07 1.44
CA LEU A 20 9.21 11.82 1.19
C LEU A 20 9.90 11.81 -0.19
N PRO A 21 9.21 12.10 -1.32
CA PRO A 21 9.87 12.17 -2.62
C PRO A 21 10.99 13.22 -2.65
N THR A 22 10.80 14.35 -1.95
CA THR A 22 11.82 15.41 -1.88
C THR A 22 13.10 14.95 -1.18
N ILE A 23 12.99 14.18 -0.09
CA ILE A 23 14.18 13.73 0.66
C ILE A 23 14.81 12.46 0.10
N LEU A 24 14.02 11.58 -0.53
CA LEU A 24 14.47 10.30 -1.07
C LEU A 24 15.01 10.42 -2.51
N GLY A 25 14.59 11.45 -3.24
CA GLY A 25 15.06 11.69 -4.59
C GLY A 25 14.61 10.60 -5.56
N SER A 26 15.51 10.17 -6.45
CA SER A 26 15.20 9.22 -7.52
C SER A 26 15.00 7.78 -7.08
N GLU A 27 15.35 7.45 -5.83
CA GLU A 27 15.27 6.09 -5.27
C GLU A 27 14.05 5.92 -4.35
N ASP A 28 13.14 6.89 -4.33
CA ASP A 28 11.98 6.92 -3.45
C ASP A 28 11.15 5.63 -3.52
N LYS A 29 10.85 5.13 -4.72
CA LYS A 29 10.06 3.90 -4.93
C LYS A 29 10.71 2.68 -4.27
N GLU A 30 12.00 2.48 -4.50
CA GLU A 30 12.76 1.34 -3.96
C GLU A 30 12.87 1.42 -2.44
N ILE A 31 13.16 2.61 -1.91
CA ILE A 31 13.26 2.84 -0.47
C ILE A 31 11.90 2.66 0.21
N LEU A 32 10.82 3.16 -0.39
CA LEU A 32 9.46 3.00 0.13
C LEU A 32 9.00 1.54 0.10
N TYR A 33 9.34 0.80 -0.97
CA TYR A 33 9.07 -0.64 -1.04
C TYR A 33 9.76 -1.39 0.10
N TRP A 34 11.06 -1.14 0.29
CA TRP A 34 11.82 -1.70 1.40
C TRP A 34 11.23 -1.30 2.75
N ALA A 35 10.87 -0.02 2.93
CA ALA A 35 10.25 0.48 4.15
C ALA A 35 8.91 -0.23 4.43
N GLY A 36 8.13 -0.53 3.39
CA GLY A 36 6.89 -1.29 3.49
C GLY A 36 7.12 -2.69 4.05
N LYS A 37 8.14 -3.40 3.55
CA LYS A 37 8.54 -4.70 4.12
C LYS A 37 8.89 -4.57 5.61
N HIS A 38 9.60 -3.51 6.01
CA HIS A 38 9.91 -3.26 7.43
C HIS A 38 8.68 -2.94 8.28
N VAL A 39 7.71 -2.21 7.75
CA VAL A 39 6.43 -1.95 8.43
C VAL A 39 5.71 -3.26 8.71
N SER A 40 5.58 -4.14 7.72
CA SER A 40 4.94 -5.46 7.88
C SER A 40 5.60 -6.28 8.99
N ARG A 41 6.94 -6.38 9.00
CA ARG A 41 7.70 -7.06 10.07
C ARG A 41 7.51 -6.42 11.44
N LYS A 42 7.48 -5.08 11.50
CA LYS A 42 7.39 -4.33 12.75
C LYS A 42 6.04 -4.50 13.44
N TYR A 43 4.96 -4.53 12.66
CA TYR A 43 3.59 -4.72 13.17
C TYR A 43 3.15 -6.18 13.19
N ASP A 44 4.05 -7.10 12.87
CA ASP A 44 3.81 -8.54 12.82
C ASP A 44 2.62 -8.94 11.93
N LEU A 45 2.44 -8.25 10.80
CA LEU A 45 1.38 -8.58 9.85
C LEU A 45 1.70 -9.95 9.25
N SER A 46 0.89 -10.95 9.58
CA SER A 46 1.21 -12.36 9.32
C SER A 46 0.15 -13.10 8.51
N ASP A 47 -1.01 -12.48 8.33
CA ASP A 47 -2.04 -12.94 7.41
C ASP A 47 -2.79 -11.78 6.72
N ILE A 48 -3.73 -12.13 5.84
CA ILE A 48 -4.48 -11.18 5.03
C ILE A 48 -5.47 -10.36 5.87
N ASP A 49 -6.00 -10.90 6.96
CA ASP A 49 -6.95 -10.17 7.80
C ASP A 49 -6.21 -9.06 8.56
N ASP A 50 -5.00 -9.35 9.07
CA ASP A 50 -4.08 -8.35 9.65
C ASP A 50 -3.79 -7.20 8.66
N LEU A 51 -3.56 -7.53 7.38
CA LEU A 51 -3.31 -6.54 6.33
C LEU A 51 -4.52 -5.61 6.15
N ILE A 52 -5.73 -6.16 6.08
CA ILE A 52 -6.95 -5.38 5.85
C ILE A 52 -7.18 -4.44 7.04
N GLU A 53 -7.06 -4.94 8.27
CA GLU A 53 -7.19 -4.14 9.48
C GLU A 53 -6.11 -3.06 9.57
N PHE A 54 -4.86 -3.39 9.23
CA PHE A 54 -3.75 -2.44 9.25
C PHE A 54 -3.97 -1.30 8.25
N PHE A 55 -4.41 -1.60 7.02
CA PHE A 55 -4.62 -0.58 5.99
C PHE A 55 -5.73 0.42 6.35
N ASP A 56 -6.80 -0.07 6.99
CA ASP A 56 -7.87 0.77 7.51
C ASP A 56 -7.38 1.63 8.69
N MET A 57 -6.71 1.02 9.66
CA MET A 57 -6.16 1.71 10.83
C MET A 57 -5.11 2.76 10.47
N ALA A 58 -4.20 2.43 9.55
CA ALA A 58 -3.15 3.32 9.05
C ALA A 58 -3.66 4.37 8.07
N GLN A 59 -4.94 4.32 7.69
CA GLN A 59 -5.58 5.23 6.74
C GLN A 59 -4.85 5.26 5.38
N PHE A 60 -4.41 4.07 4.94
CA PHE A 60 -3.85 3.86 3.60
C PHE A 60 -4.94 3.62 2.55
N GLY A 61 -6.15 3.31 3.01
CA GLY A 61 -7.32 3.07 2.19
C GLY A 61 -7.99 1.74 2.54
N THR A 62 -9.10 1.46 1.88
CA THR A 62 -9.79 0.18 2.00
C THR A 62 -9.13 -0.84 1.11
N LEU A 63 -8.50 -1.84 1.72
CA LEU A 63 -7.89 -2.98 1.04
C LEU A 63 -8.90 -4.12 0.91
N LYS A 64 -9.06 -4.66 -0.30
CA LYS A 64 -9.98 -5.76 -0.60
C LYS A 64 -9.28 -6.84 -1.40
N VAL A 65 -9.44 -8.10 -1.00
CA VAL A 65 -8.97 -9.25 -1.77
C VAL A 65 -9.87 -9.46 -2.99
N LEU A 66 -9.29 -9.40 -4.19
CA LEU A 66 -9.96 -9.75 -5.45
C LEU A 66 -9.71 -11.20 -5.84
N LYS A 67 -8.50 -11.71 -5.55
CA LYS A 67 -8.09 -13.07 -5.87
C LYS A 67 -7.02 -13.50 -4.87
N ASP A 68 -7.13 -14.72 -4.39
CA ASP A 68 -6.12 -15.37 -3.57
C ASP A 68 -5.90 -16.80 -4.10
N ARG A 69 -4.69 -17.05 -4.63
CA ARG A 69 -4.26 -18.32 -5.19
C ARG A 69 -2.82 -18.57 -4.74
N LYS A 70 -2.43 -19.84 -4.74
CA LYS A 70 -1.13 -20.33 -4.25
C LYS A 70 0.11 -19.47 -4.64
N HIS A 71 0.20 -18.99 -5.88
CA HIS A 71 1.36 -18.21 -6.36
C HIS A 71 0.98 -16.77 -6.76
N THR A 72 -0.28 -16.37 -6.54
CA THR A 72 -0.74 -15.04 -6.96
C THR A 72 -1.90 -14.58 -6.11
N ALA A 73 -1.73 -13.41 -5.49
CA ALA A 73 -2.80 -12.67 -4.84
C ALA A 73 -3.02 -11.33 -5.54
N VAL A 74 -4.27 -10.88 -5.60
CA VAL A 74 -4.65 -9.60 -6.20
C VAL A 74 -5.55 -8.86 -5.22
N PHE A 75 -5.18 -7.62 -4.94
CA PHE A 75 -5.89 -6.73 -4.04
C PHE A 75 -6.35 -5.47 -4.78
N GLU A 76 -7.48 -4.93 -4.35
CA GLU A 76 -7.94 -3.59 -4.69
C GLU A 76 -7.68 -2.69 -3.49
N LEU A 77 -7.05 -1.55 -3.73
CA LEU A 77 -6.88 -0.47 -2.77
C LEU A 77 -7.69 0.73 -3.24
N SER A 78 -8.61 1.18 -2.39
CA SER A 78 -9.62 2.19 -2.73
C SER A 78 -9.94 3.10 -1.53
N GLY A 79 -10.90 4.02 -1.69
CA GLY A 79 -11.33 4.95 -0.64
C GLY A 79 -10.82 6.37 -0.89
N GLN A 80 -11.33 7.33 -0.10
CA GLN A 80 -11.13 8.76 -0.37
C GLN A 80 -9.64 9.16 -0.41
N VAL A 81 -8.81 8.65 0.51
CA VAL A 81 -7.37 8.92 0.53
C VAL A 81 -6.65 8.46 -0.74
N VAL A 82 -7.12 7.37 -1.36
CA VAL A 82 -6.57 6.85 -2.61
C VAL A 82 -7.04 7.73 -3.77
N THR A 83 -8.33 8.04 -3.82
CA THR A 83 -8.92 8.93 -4.82
C THR A 83 -8.23 10.30 -4.84
N ASP A 84 -8.06 10.94 -3.67
CA ASP A 84 -7.42 12.26 -3.57
C ASP A 84 -6.00 12.24 -4.12
N ARG A 85 -5.24 11.16 -3.83
CA ARG A 85 -3.86 10.99 -4.31
C ARG A 85 -3.81 10.77 -5.82
N LEU A 86 -4.71 9.94 -6.36
CA LEU A 86 -4.80 9.70 -7.80
C LEU A 86 -5.25 10.97 -8.56
N ASP A 87 -6.18 11.74 -7.99
CA ASP A 87 -6.61 13.04 -8.54
C ASP A 87 -5.47 14.07 -8.53
N SER A 88 -4.60 14.04 -7.51
CA SER A 88 -3.37 14.81 -7.46
C SER A 88 -2.22 14.25 -8.32
N GLN A 89 -2.50 13.29 -9.21
CA GLN A 89 -1.54 12.65 -10.12
C GLN A 89 -0.44 11.83 -9.41
N SER A 90 -0.66 11.40 -8.16
CA SER A 90 0.25 10.47 -7.48
C SER A 90 0.06 9.07 -8.05
N ASP A 91 1.15 8.42 -8.45
CA ASP A 91 1.18 7.04 -8.93
C ASP A 91 1.95 6.10 -8.00
N GLU A 92 2.28 6.58 -6.80
CA GLU A 92 3.27 5.94 -5.93
C GLU A 92 2.65 5.13 -4.79
N PHE A 93 2.71 3.80 -4.93
CA PHE A 93 2.13 2.83 -3.99
C PHE A 93 3.12 1.70 -3.64
N SER A 94 4.43 1.97 -3.73
CA SER A 94 5.47 1.01 -3.40
C SER A 94 5.48 0.65 -1.92
N LEU A 95 5.12 1.58 -1.03
CA LEU A 95 5.00 1.32 0.40
C LEU A 95 3.98 0.22 0.69
N GLU A 96 2.75 0.34 0.18
CA GLU A 96 1.69 -0.66 0.33
C GLU A 96 2.06 -1.98 -0.34
N SER A 97 2.69 -1.91 -1.52
CA SER A 97 3.17 -3.08 -2.23
C SER A 97 4.19 -3.86 -1.38
N GLY A 98 5.15 -3.16 -0.75
CA GLY A 98 6.13 -3.77 0.14
C GLY A 98 5.50 -4.39 1.39
N ILE A 99 4.50 -3.74 1.99
CA ILE A 99 3.76 -4.27 3.14
C ILE A 99 3.08 -5.60 2.77
N ILE A 100 2.34 -5.62 1.65
CA ILE A 100 1.63 -6.81 1.18
C ILE A 100 2.62 -7.92 0.81
N ALA A 101 3.69 -7.60 0.07
CA ALA A 101 4.69 -8.57 -0.35
C ALA A 101 5.32 -9.28 0.85
N GLU A 102 5.75 -8.53 1.87
CA GLU A 102 6.35 -9.11 3.07
C GLU A 102 5.37 -9.94 3.89
N CYS A 103 4.12 -9.47 4.05
CA CYS A 103 3.12 -10.24 4.79
C CYS A 103 2.88 -11.61 4.14
N LEU A 104 2.69 -11.63 2.82
CA LEU A 104 2.49 -12.88 2.08
C LEU A 104 3.75 -13.76 2.04
N GLU A 105 4.93 -13.16 1.93
CA GLU A 105 6.22 -13.88 2.00
C GLU A 105 6.35 -14.63 3.33
N ARG A 106 6.03 -13.96 4.45
CA ARG A 106 6.07 -14.54 5.80
C ARG A 106 4.98 -15.59 6.00
N GLN A 107 3.76 -15.33 5.53
CA GLN A 107 2.63 -16.25 5.61
C GLN A 107 2.91 -17.56 4.84
N ASN A 108 3.46 -17.45 3.63
CA ASN A 108 3.66 -18.58 2.73
C ASN A 108 5.04 -19.23 2.84
N GLY A 109 5.99 -18.59 3.54
CA GLY A 109 7.38 -19.03 3.64
C GLY A 109 8.11 -19.06 2.29
N THR A 110 7.64 -18.28 1.32
CA THR A 110 8.10 -18.30 -0.08
C THR A 110 8.33 -16.86 -0.55
N PRO A 111 9.45 -16.53 -1.22
CA PRO A 111 9.72 -15.20 -1.71
C PRO A 111 8.53 -14.64 -2.48
N THR A 112 8.14 -13.41 -2.15
CA THR A 112 6.99 -12.75 -2.76
C THR A 112 7.33 -11.31 -3.14
N GLU A 113 6.92 -10.93 -4.34
CA GLU A 113 6.99 -9.55 -4.83
C GLU A 113 5.59 -9.01 -5.10
N ALA A 114 5.40 -7.71 -4.93
CA ALA A 114 4.12 -7.06 -5.27
C ALA A 114 4.34 -5.76 -6.02
N SER A 115 3.40 -5.43 -6.91
CA SER A 115 3.40 -4.20 -7.69
C SER A 115 1.99 -3.61 -7.79
N ALA A 116 1.93 -2.29 -7.81
CA ALA A 116 0.68 -1.54 -7.95
C ALA A 116 0.43 -1.11 -9.40
N THR A 117 -0.82 -1.04 -9.81
CA THR A 117 -1.25 -0.50 -11.11
C THR A 117 -2.56 0.26 -10.93
N ILE A 118 -2.64 1.47 -11.49
CA ILE A 118 -3.88 2.26 -11.48
C ILE A 118 -4.83 1.71 -12.55
N THR A 119 -6.05 1.37 -12.14
CA THR A 119 -7.06 0.83 -13.04
C THR A 119 -7.88 1.93 -13.71
N LYS A 120 -8.61 1.58 -14.79
CA LYS A 120 -9.56 2.49 -15.44
C LYS A 120 -10.71 2.97 -14.55
N LYS A 121 -10.95 2.27 -13.43
CA LYS A 121 -11.98 2.63 -12.45
C LYS A 121 -11.46 3.60 -11.39
N HIS A 122 -10.25 4.14 -11.57
CA HIS A 122 -9.63 5.08 -10.64
C HIS A 122 -9.46 4.50 -9.23
N VAL A 123 -9.07 3.22 -9.19
CA VAL A 123 -8.64 2.50 -7.99
C VAL A 123 -7.29 1.84 -8.27
N VAL A 124 -6.56 1.52 -7.22
CA VAL A 124 -5.25 0.86 -7.33
C VAL A 124 -5.43 -0.65 -7.21
N GLN A 125 -4.85 -1.40 -8.14
CA GLN A 125 -4.76 -2.85 -8.04
C GLN A 125 -3.33 -3.23 -7.65
N ILE A 126 -3.17 -3.97 -6.56
CA ILE A 126 -1.88 -4.50 -6.12
C ILE A 126 -1.85 -5.99 -6.43
N THR A 127 -0.87 -6.42 -7.21
CA THR A 127 -0.69 -7.82 -7.60
C THR A 127 0.57 -8.35 -6.93
N ALA A 128 0.41 -9.39 -6.12
CA ALA A 128 1.51 -10.11 -5.50
C ALA A 128 1.75 -11.44 -6.21
N GLN A 129 3.01 -11.79 -6.44
CA GLN A 129 3.46 -13.03 -7.06
C GLN A 129 4.48 -13.70 -6.15
N SER A 130 4.25 -14.97 -5.85
CA SER A 130 5.16 -15.80 -5.04
C SER A 130 5.79 -16.88 -5.93
N ASP A 131 7.04 -17.23 -5.62
CA ASP A 131 7.78 -18.30 -6.32
C ASP A 131 7.09 -19.69 -6.26
#